data_AF-H2ZSY4-F1
#
_entry.id   AF-H2ZSY4-F1
#
_cell.length_a   1.000
_cell.length_b   1.000
_cell.length_c   1.000
_cell.angle_alpha   90.00
_cell.angle_beta   90.00
_cell.angle_gamma   90.00
#
_symmetry.space_group_name_H-M   'P 1'
#
loop_
_entity.id
_entity.type
_entity.pdbx_description
1 polymer ?
#
loop_
_entity_poly.entity_id
_entity_poly.type
_entity_poly.pdbx_seq_one_letter_code
_entity_poly.pdbx_strand_id
1 'polypeptide(L)'
;IRHLEEGETYKYSGVLELDSIQHKKMKEKIKAEYNRRVRKILKSKLTVDTDRLYVKRKEGGRGLRSIAGMVNIEKLALRDYVIRNSEIKWRTRGITIAERCKKYKRNKKNSRYKSWKQKVLHGQYIRQLGEDVNIEQIFSWLQCYLKGETEALLIAAQDQALNINCHRVRILHSGTESKCRMCKTEEETVHIILGCKPLANGSYKERHNITRSIHWALCKKVSVEVTNQWWKHQPKAVEETTGVKIIWDFGIRTEKEIQVHRPDIALVDKTNRKAKIIDITCPIDYNIGEKEQEKTFFLKEEIEKLWKVRVEVIPVVIRTLGAVTKKHEDYV
;
A
#
# COMPACT_ATOMS: atom_id res chain seq x y z
N ILE A 1 -31.15 20.42 -48.36
CA ILE A 1 -31.09 19.54 -47.16
C ILE A 1 -32.54 19.25 -46.79
N ARG A 2 -33.02 18.02 -46.96
CA ARG A 2 -34.42 17.69 -46.61
C ARG A 2 -34.55 17.71 -45.09
N HIS A 3 -35.57 18.38 -44.58
CA HIS A 3 -35.95 18.35 -43.18
C HIS A 3 -36.35 16.91 -42.81
N LEU A 4 -35.62 16.30 -41.86
CA LEU A 4 -36.04 15.07 -41.20
C LEU A 4 -36.85 15.48 -39.96
N GLU A 5 -38.10 15.01 -39.86
CA GLU A 5 -38.92 15.16 -38.67
C GLU A 5 -38.43 14.27 -37.53
N GLU A 6 -38.81 14.63 -36.30
CA GLU A 6 -38.47 13.91 -35.07
C GLU A 6 -39.06 12.49 -35.08
N GLY A 7 -38.28 11.53 -35.58
CA GLY A 7 -38.66 10.11 -35.63
C GLY A 7 -38.19 9.38 -36.88
N GLU A 8 -37.79 10.08 -37.95
CA GLU A 8 -37.32 9.45 -39.18
C GLU A 8 -35.80 9.19 -39.17
N THR A 9 -35.41 8.01 -39.63
CA THR A 9 -34.03 7.49 -39.51
C THR A 9 -33.27 7.57 -40.82
N TYR A 10 -32.05 8.10 -40.74
CA TYR A 10 -31.12 8.13 -41.86
C TYR A 10 -30.58 6.72 -42.15
N LYS A 11 -30.74 6.27 -43.39
CA LYS A 11 -30.31 4.96 -43.86
C LYS A 11 -28.99 5.14 -44.62
N TYR A 12 -27.85 4.90 -43.97
CA TYR A 12 -26.56 4.91 -44.65
C TYR A 12 -26.21 3.50 -45.12
N SER A 13 -26.14 3.30 -46.43
CA SER A 13 -25.72 2.01 -47.05
C SER A 13 -26.50 0.78 -46.55
N GLY A 14 -27.81 0.92 -46.35
CA GLY A 14 -28.72 -0.20 -46.03
C GLY A 14 -28.78 -0.60 -44.55
N VAL A 15 -27.99 0.00 -43.67
CA VAL A 15 -28.05 -0.24 -42.21
C VAL A 15 -28.77 0.93 -41.54
N LEU A 16 -29.77 0.64 -40.72
CA LEU A 16 -30.43 1.64 -39.88
C LEU A 16 -29.50 2.01 -38.72
N GLU A 17 -29.06 3.28 -38.65
CA GLU A 17 -28.21 3.76 -37.55
C GLU A 17 -28.90 3.58 -36.18
N LEU A 18 -30.24 3.60 -36.16
CA LEU A 18 -31.03 3.41 -34.95
C LEU A 18 -30.83 2.04 -34.31
N ASP A 19 -30.69 0.97 -35.11
CA ASP A 19 -30.49 -0.39 -34.61
C ASP A 19 -29.15 -0.51 -33.87
N SER A 20 -28.11 0.14 -34.39
CA SER A 20 -26.80 0.19 -33.75
C SER A 20 -26.85 0.93 -32.40
N ILE A 21 -27.61 2.02 -32.34
CA ILE A 21 -27.84 2.81 -31.12
C ILE A 21 -28.66 2.00 -30.10
N GLN A 22 -29.70 1.29 -30.54
CA GLN A 22 -30.53 0.44 -29.69
C GLN A 22 -29.75 -0.76 -29.14
N HIS A 23 -28.93 -1.44 -29.96
CA HIS A 23 -28.05 -2.52 -29.50
C HIS A 23 -27.06 -2.04 -28.45
N LYS A 24 -26.47 -0.84 -28.63
CA LYS A 24 -25.57 -0.26 -27.64
C LYS A 24 -26.28 0.05 -26.32
N LYS A 25 -27.45 0.69 -26.38
CA LYS A 25 -28.29 0.97 -25.19
C LYS A 25 -28.72 -0.31 -24.48
N MET A 26 -29.14 -1.33 -25.22
CA MET A 26 -29.54 -2.63 -24.67
C MET A 26 -28.38 -3.34 -23.99
N LYS A 27 -27.20 -3.33 -24.61
CA LYS A 27 -25.98 -3.90 -24.03
C LYS A 27 -25.57 -3.20 -22.74
N GLU A 28 -25.69 -1.88 -22.66
CA GLU A 28 -25.46 -1.12 -21.43
C GLU A 28 -26.45 -1.50 -20.33
N LYS A 29 -27.75 -1.63 -20.66
CA LYS A 29 -28.81 -2.03 -19.72
C LYS A 29 -28.59 -3.45 -19.18
N ILE A 30 -28.30 -4.42 -20.05
CA ILE A 30 -28.01 -5.80 -19.67
C ILE A 30 -26.76 -5.86 -18.78
N LYS A 31 -25.70 -5.13 -19.15
CA LYS A 31 -24.46 -5.09 -18.36
C LYS A 31 -24.69 -4.48 -16.98
N ALA A 32 -25.51 -3.43 -16.87
CA ALA A 32 -25.88 -2.82 -15.60
C ALA A 32 -26.64 -3.82 -14.70
N GLU A 33 -27.62 -4.52 -15.27
CA GLU A 33 -28.44 -5.50 -14.54
C GLU A 33 -27.65 -6.75 -14.13
N TYR A 34 -26.77 -7.25 -15.01
CA TYR A 34 -25.84 -8.34 -14.70
C TYR A 34 -24.93 -7.96 -13.51
N ASN A 35 -24.29 -6.78 -13.57
CA ASN A 35 -23.45 -6.31 -12.48
C ASN A 35 -24.23 -6.12 -11.17
N ARG A 36 -25.49 -5.66 -11.24
CA ARG A 36 -26.38 -5.55 -10.06
C ARG A 36 -26.61 -6.91 -9.41
N ARG A 37 -26.93 -7.95 -10.19
CA ARG A 37 -27.19 -9.31 -9.70
C ARG A 37 -25.94 -9.96 -9.14
N VAL A 38 -24.81 -9.86 -9.85
CA VAL A 38 -23.51 -10.38 -9.39
C VAL A 38 -23.10 -9.75 -8.06
N ARG A 39 -23.27 -8.42 -7.90
CA ARG A 39 -23.00 -7.72 -6.62
C ARG A 39 -23.92 -8.16 -5.48
N LYS A 40 -25.18 -8.53 -5.77
CA LYS A 40 -26.11 -9.07 -4.77
C LYS A 40 -25.73 -10.49 -4.33
N ILE A 41 -25.34 -11.35 -5.27
CA ILE A 41 -24.98 -12.75 -5.02
C ILE A 41 -23.66 -12.86 -4.27
N LEU A 42 -22.61 -12.22 -4.79
CA LEU A 42 -21.26 -12.43 -4.26
C LEU A 42 -21.09 -11.85 -2.86
N LYS A 43 -21.93 -10.90 -2.44
CA LYS A 43 -21.81 -10.08 -1.20
C LYS A 43 -20.42 -9.40 -1.01
N SER A 44 -19.43 -9.71 -1.82
CA SER A 44 -18.11 -9.12 -1.89
C SER A 44 -18.19 -7.88 -2.77
N LYS A 45 -18.20 -6.72 -2.11
CA LYS A 45 -18.15 -5.40 -2.74
C LYS A 45 -16.72 -4.86 -2.82
N LEU A 46 -15.72 -5.74 -2.90
CA LEU A 46 -14.32 -5.34 -3.03
C LEU A 46 -14.07 -4.92 -4.49
N THR A 47 -14.58 -3.75 -4.86
CA THR A 47 -14.26 -3.12 -6.14
C THR A 47 -12.88 -2.50 -6.02
N VAL A 48 -11.84 -3.29 -6.33
CA VAL A 48 -10.50 -2.76 -6.60
C VAL A 48 -10.59 -1.83 -7.80
N ASP A 49 -9.78 -0.78 -7.79
CA ASP A 49 -9.70 0.13 -8.92
C ASP A 49 -9.30 -0.62 -10.22
N THR A 50 -10.04 -0.36 -11.31
CA THR A 50 -9.81 -1.02 -12.60
C THR A 50 -8.46 -0.67 -13.21
N ASP A 51 -7.95 0.54 -12.97
CA ASP A 51 -6.65 0.93 -13.50
C ASP A 51 -5.51 0.31 -12.69
N ARG A 52 -5.65 0.21 -11.36
CA ARG A 52 -4.73 -0.50 -10.45
C ARG A 52 -4.51 -1.96 -10.86
N LEU A 53 -5.52 -2.64 -11.43
CA LEU A 53 -5.37 -4.00 -11.97
C LEU A 53 -4.23 -4.10 -12.99
N TYR A 54 -4.05 -3.07 -13.81
CA TYR A 54 -3.07 -3.06 -14.91
C TYR A 54 -1.81 -2.26 -14.60
N VAL A 55 -1.71 -1.64 -13.42
CA VAL A 55 -0.46 -1.05 -12.91
C VAL A 55 0.50 -2.19 -12.54
N LYS A 56 1.81 -1.95 -12.67
CA LYS A 56 2.83 -2.97 -12.36
C LYS A 56 2.83 -3.30 -10.87
N ARG A 57 3.17 -4.54 -10.51
CA ARG A 57 3.23 -5.01 -9.11
C ARG A 57 4.19 -4.18 -8.26
N LYS A 58 5.38 -3.88 -8.79
CA LYS A 58 6.36 -2.99 -8.15
C LYS A 58 5.93 -1.52 -7.97
N GLU A 59 4.81 -1.13 -8.56
CA GLU A 59 4.22 0.21 -8.42
C GLU A 59 2.87 0.15 -7.67
N GLY A 60 2.57 -0.99 -7.02
CA GLY A 60 1.35 -1.19 -6.22
C GLY A 60 0.12 -1.70 -6.95
N GLY A 61 0.25 -2.05 -8.24
CA GLY A 61 -0.83 -2.65 -9.04
C GLY A 61 -0.85 -4.18 -9.01
N ARG A 62 -1.80 -4.80 -9.72
CA ARG A 62 -1.87 -6.28 -9.81
C ARG A 62 -0.96 -6.87 -10.90
N GLY A 63 -0.50 -6.06 -11.86
CA GLY A 63 0.34 -6.48 -12.98
C GLY A 63 -0.40 -7.21 -14.10
N LEU A 64 -1.73 -7.14 -14.15
CA LEU A 64 -2.50 -7.82 -15.19
C LEU A 64 -2.33 -7.15 -16.56
N ARG A 65 -2.53 -7.92 -17.63
CA ARG A 65 -2.54 -7.40 -19.00
C ARG A 65 -3.96 -7.03 -19.41
N SER A 66 -4.13 -5.82 -19.91
CA SER A 66 -5.41 -5.37 -20.46
C SER A 66 -5.59 -5.92 -21.87
N ILE A 67 -6.65 -6.71 -22.09
CA ILE A 67 -7.01 -7.24 -23.43
C ILE A 67 -7.18 -6.09 -24.43
N ALA A 68 -7.93 -5.04 -24.05
CA ALA A 68 -8.10 -3.85 -24.89
C ALA A 68 -6.75 -3.15 -25.20
N GLY A 69 -5.82 -3.16 -24.24
CA GLY A 69 -4.46 -2.65 -24.46
C GLY A 69 -3.68 -3.49 -25.47
N MET A 70 -3.77 -4.83 -25.38
CA MET A 70 -3.12 -5.74 -26.33
C MET A 70 -3.68 -5.58 -27.74
N VAL A 71 -5.00 -5.56 -27.90
CA VAL A 71 -5.66 -5.34 -29.20
C VAL A 71 -5.24 -4.01 -29.82
N ASN A 72 -5.10 -2.94 -29.03
CA ASN A 72 -4.65 -1.64 -29.55
C ASN A 72 -3.18 -1.66 -30.00
N ILE A 73 -2.32 -2.44 -29.33
CA ILE A 73 -0.93 -2.65 -29.76
C ILE A 73 -0.92 -3.38 -31.11
N GLU A 74 -1.73 -4.42 -31.26
CA GLU A 74 -1.84 -5.15 -32.54
C GLU A 74 -2.42 -4.26 -33.65
N LYS A 75 -3.41 -3.41 -33.35
CA LYS A 75 -3.92 -2.41 -34.31
C LYS A 75 -2.84 -1.44 -34.78
N LEU A 76 -1.97 -0.99 -33.87
CA LEU A 76 -0.85 -0.12 -34.23
C LEU A 76 0.16 -0.86 -35.12
N ALA A 77 0.47 -2.11 -34.79
CA ALA A 77 1.36 -2.95 -35.60
C ALA A 77 0.80 -3.18 -37.02
N LEU A 78 -0.49 -3.50 -37.13
CA LEU A 78 -1.17 -3.69 -38.41
C LEU A 78 -1.23 -2.40 -39.24
N ARG A 79 -1.57 -1.28 -38.61
CA ARG A 79 -1.59 0.04 -39.29
C ARG A 79 -0.23 0.36 -39.90
N ASP A 80 0.85 0.09 -39.16
CA ASP A 80 2.21 0.34 -39.63
C ASP A 80 2.65 -0.67 -40.70
N TYR A 81 2.18 -1.93 -40.64
CA TYR A 81 2.38 -2.89 -41.73
C TYR A 81 1.74 -2.40 -43.03
N VAL A 82 0.48 -1.95 -42.97
CA VAL A 82 -0.24 -1.43 -44.13
C VAL A 82 0.46 -0.20 -44.71
N ILE A 83 0.88 0.76 -43.86
CA ILE A 83 1.60 1.97 -44.32
C ILE A 83 2.93 1.62 -45.00
N ARG A 84 3.65 0.59 -44.52
CA ARG A 84 4.93 0.18 -45.13
C ARG A 84 4.76 -0.51 -46.48
N ASN A 85 3.67 -1.26 -46.65
CA ASN A 85 3.40 -2.03 -47.86
C ASN A 85 2.45 -1.33 -48.84
N SER A 86 1.90 -0.17 -48.48
CA SER A 86 1.12 0.67 -49.39
C SER A 86 2.05 1.52 -50.26
N GLU A 87 1.77 1.61 -51.55
CA GLU A 87 2.47 2.51 -52.49
C GLU A 87 2.35 4.00 -52.10
N ILE A 88 1.36 4.33 -51.26
CA ILE A 88 1.15 5.66 -50.70
C ILE A 88 2.21 5.92 -49.62
N LYS A 89 3.34 6.51 -50.04
CA LYS A 89 4.38 7.07 -49.16
C LYS A 89 3.83 8.23 -48.34
N TRP A 90 3.03 7.94 -47.32
CA TRP A 90 2.78 8.90 -46.24
C TRP A 90 4.15 9.27 -45.67
N ARG A 91 4.58 10.53 -45.84
CA ARG A 91 5.76 11.13 -45.18
C ARG A 91 5.55 11.14 -43.66
N THR A 92 5.52 9.96 -43.05
CA THR A 92 5.60 9.81 -41.60
C THR A 92 7.07 9.72 -41.28
N ARG A 93 7.69 10.89 -41.16
CA ARG A 93 9.07 11.03 -40.65
C ARG A 93 9.19 10.25 -39.33
N GLY A 94 10.00 9.19 -39.34
CA GLY A 94 10.97 8.91 -38.29
C GLY A 94 10.52 8.20 -37.01
N ILE A 95 9.33 7.59 -36.91
CA ILE A 95 8.98 6.78 -35.72
C ILE A 95 8.71 5.33 -36.13
N THR A 96 9.63 4.45 -35.70
CA THR A 96 9.55 3.00 -35.88
C THR A 96 8.34 2.40 -35.12
N ILE A 97 7.89 1.22 -35.53
CA ILE A 97 6.82 0.45 -34.84
C ILE A 97 7.13 0.31 -33.35
N ALA A 98 8.38 -0.04 -33.04
CA ALA A 98 8.84 -0.24 -31.69
C ALA A 98 8.66 1.03 -30.85
N GLU A 99 8.96 2.20 -31.39
CA GLU A 99 8.81 3.49 -30.70
C GLU A 99 7.35 3.88 -30.52
N ARG A 100 6.49 3.66 -31.52
CA ARG A 100 5.04 3.93 -31.43
C ARG A 100 4.37 3.06 -30.36
N CYS A 101 4.66 1.77 -30.37
CA CYS A 101 4.19 0.82 -29.36
C CYS A 101 4.76 1.13 -27.96
N LYS A 102 6.05 1.49 -27.86
CA LYS A 102 6.67 1.94 -26.60
C LYS A 102 5.99 3.21 -26.07
N LYS A 103 5.72 4.20 -26.93
CA LYS A 103 5.03 5.45 -26.58
C LYS A 103 3.60 5.18 -26.10
N TYR A 104 2.84 4.33 -26.81
CA TYR A 104 1.50 3.92 -26.37
C TYR A 104 1.53 3.25 -24.99
N LYS A 105 2.42 2.27 -24.79
CA LYS A 105 2.59 1.57 -23.51
C LYS A 105 2.93 2.54 -22.38
N ARG A 106 3.86 3.48 -22.61
CA ARG A 106 4.26 4.52 -21.65
C ARG A 106 3.09 5.45 -21.31
N ASN A 107 2.39 5.95 -22.32
CA ASN A 107 1.25 6.86 -22.12
C ASN A 107 0.11 6.19 -21.36
N LYS A 108 -0.23 4.94 -21.71
CA LYS A 108 -1.26 4.20 -20.97
C LYS A 108 -0.84 3.84 -19.56
N LYS A 109 0.43 3.49 -19.32
CA LYS A 109 0.97 3.30 -17.98
C LYS A 109 0.76 4.55 -17.12
N ASN A 110 1.23 5.71 -17.61
CA ASN A 110 1.16 6.98 -16.87
C ASN A 110 -0.29 7.44 -16.65
N SER A 111 -1.14 7.29 -17.66
CA SER A 111 -2.56 7.64 -17.59
C SER A 111 -3.29 6.80 -16.53
N ARG A 112 -3.06 5.49 -16.47
CA ARG A 112 -3.66 4.60 -15.47
C ARG A 112 -3.22 4.95 -14.06
N TYR A 113 -1.92 5.11 -13.86
CA TYR A 113 -1.38 5.47 -12.55
C TYR A 113 -1.93 6.81 -12.06
N LYS A 114 -1.97 7.82 -12.94
CA LYS A 114 -2.54 9.14 -12.63
C LYS A 114 -4.03 9.05 -12.30
N SER A 115 -4.81 8.30 -13.09
CA SER A 115 -6.25 8.11 -12.85
C SER A 115 -6.50 7.44 -11.50
N TRP A 116 -5.78 6.35 -11.20
CA TRP A 116 -5.85 5.67 -9.91
C TRP A 116 -5.49 6.61 -8.76
N LYS A 117 -4.33 7.30 -8.84
CA LYS A 117 -3.86 8.24 -7.80
C LYS A 117 -4.84 9.39 -7.54
N GLN A 118 -5.63 9.80 -8.53
CA GLN A 118 -6.61 10.89 -8.39
C GLN A 118 -7.94 10.44 -7.76
N LYS A 119 -8.22 9.15 -7.65
CA LYS A 119 -9.46 8.66 -7.03
C LYS A 119 -9.50 8.97 -5.54
N VAL A 120 -10.60 9.53 -5.07
CA VAL A 120 -10.76 9.99 -3.68
C VAL A 120 -10.39 8.90 -2.67
N LEU A 121 -10.94 7.69 -2.79
CA LEU A 121 -10.65 6.57 -1.88
C LEU A 121 -9.47 5.70 -2.37
N HIS A 122 -9.57 5.10 -3.56
CA HIS A 122 -8.55 4.16 -4.07
C HIS A 122 -7.14 4.77 -4.19
N GLY A 123 -7.05 6.07 -4.48
CA GLY A 123 -5.78 6.78 -4.59
C GLY A 123 -5.30 7.38 -3.26
N GLN A 124 -6.09 7.30 -2.19
CA GLN A 124 -5.81 7.97 -0.92
C GLN A 124 -4.48 7.50 -0.33
N TYR A 125 -4.28 6.18 -0.24
CA TYR A 125 -3.04 5.61 0.29
C TYR A 125 -1.81 6.14 -0.46
N ILE A 126 -1.82 6.10 -1.79
CA ILE A 126 -0.72 6.61 -2.63
C ILE A 126 -0.47 8.11 -2.44
N ARG A 127 -1.52 8.91 -2.18
CA ARG A 127 -1.35 10.35 -1.90
C ARG A 127 -0.78 10.60 -0.50
N GLN A 128 -1.09 9.74 0.46
CA GLN A 128 -0.63 9.86 1.85
C GLN A 128 0.82 9.42 2.07
N LEU A 129 1.36 8.59 1.18
CA LEU A 129 2.75 8.10 1.28
C LEU A 129 3.82 9.20 1.29
N GLY A 130 3.56 10.41 0.74
CA GLY A 130 4.55 11.48 0.66
C GLY A 130 5.65 11.24 -0.38
N GLU A 131 6.74 12.01 -0.34
CA GLU A 131 7.85 11.97 -1.32
C GLU A 131 9.05 11.11 -0.89
N ASP A 132 9.19 10.86 0.42
CA ASP A 132 10.33 10.17 1.03
C ASP A 132 10.18 8.64 1.15
N VAL A 133 9.28 8.06 0.36
CA VAL A 133 8.98 6.62 0.39
C VAL A 133 9.72 5.84 -0.70
N ASN A 134 10.13 4.63 -0.34
CA ASN A 134 10.56 3.64 -1.33
C ASN A 134 9.34 2.83 -1.80
N ILE A 135 8.78 3.22 -2.95
CA ILE A 135 7.59 2.56 -3.54
C ILE A 135 7.87 1.09 -3.87
N GLU A 136 9.05 0.75 -4.40
CA GLU A 136 9.35 -0.63 -4.78
C GLU A 136 9.44 -1.54 -3.54
N GLN A 137 10.02 -1.04 -2.44
CA GLN A 137 10.09 -1.78 -1.18
C GLN A 137 8.71 -1.93 -0.52
N ILE A 138 7.88 -0.88 -0.50
CA ILE A 138 6.50 -0.92 0.02
C ILE A 138 5.67 -2.01 -0.66
N PHE A 139 5.87 -2.20 -1.96
CA PHE A 139 5.11 -3.17 -2.76
C PHE A 139 5.86 -4.48 -3.04
N SER A 140 6.99 -4.71 -2.35
CA SER A 140 7.76 -5.96 -2.46
C SER A 140 6.91 -7.20 -2.12
N TRP A 141 5.98 -7.08 -1.17
CA TRP A 141 5.05 -8.15 -0.80
C TRP A 141 4.13 -8.59 -1.94
N LEU A 142 3.86 -7.74 -2.93
CA LEU A 142 3.15 -8.14 -4.15
C LEU A 142 4.00 -9.07 -5.02
N GLN A 143 5.31 -9.15 -4.83
CA GLN A 143 6.16 -10.07 -5.57
C GLN A 143 6.28 -11.45 -4.88
N CYS A 144 5.81 -11.56 -3.64
CA CYS A 144 5.80 -12.81 -2.89
C CYS A 144 4.62 -13.71 -3.28
N TYR A 145 4.74 -15.01 -2.99
CA TYR A 145 3.67 -15.99 -3.19
C TYR A 145 2.60 -15.88 -2.10
N LEU A 146 1.66 -14.95 -2.27
CA LEU A 146 0.44 -14.85 -1.45
C LEU A 146 -0.75 -15.52 -2.14
N LYS A 147 -1.66 -16.06 -1.34
CA LYS A 147 -2.97 -16.49 -1.86
C LYS A 147 -3.74 -15.29 -2.41
N GLY A 148 -4.48 -15.50 -3.50
CA GLY A 148 -5.16 -14.42 -4.21
C GLY A 148 -6.20 -13.68 -3.35
N GLU A 149 -6.82 -14.39 -2.42
CA GLU A 149 -7.77 -13.86 -1.43
C GLU A 149 -7.08 -12.92 -0.44
N THR A 150 -5.91 -13.31 0.08
CA THR A 150 -5.11 -12.50 1.00
C THR A 150 -4.63 -11.23 0.31
N GLU A 151 -4.09 -11.34 -0.90
CA GLU A 151 -3.69 -10.18 -1.71
C GLU A 151 -4.87 -9.24 -1.98
N ALA A 152 -6.04 -9.79 -2.33
CA ALA A 152 -7.24 -9.00 -2.58
C ALA A 152 -7.71 -8.24 -1.33
N LEU A 153 -7.64 -8.87 -0.15
CA LEU A 153 -8.02 -8.23 1.12
C LEU A 153 -7.07 -7.07 1.48
N LEU A 154 -5.76 -7.29 1.37
CA LEU A 154 -4.75 -6.26 1.65
C LEU A 154 -4.88 -5.07 0.69
N ILE A 155 -5.09 -5.34 -0.60
CA ILE A 155 -5.33 -4.30 -1.60
C ILE A 155 -6.61 -3.53 -1.30
N ALA A 156 -7.68 -4.22 -0.91
CA ALA A 156 -8.93 -3.56 -0.53
C ALA A 156 -8.79 -2.68 0.71
N ALA A 157 -7.94 -3.07 1.67
CA ALA A 157 -7.59 -2.22 2.80
C ALA A 157 -6.88 -0.94 2.33
N GLN A 158 -5.85 -1.05 1.48
CA GLN A 158 -5.16 0.12 0.93
C GLN A 158 -6.08 1.02 0.09
N ASP A 159 -7.02 0.43 -0.66
CA ASP A 159 -7.97 1.15 -1.52
C ASP A 159 -9.17 1.73 -0.74
N GLN A 160 -9.25 1.55 0.59
CA GLN A 160 -10.41 1.90 1.41
C GLN A 160 -11.73 1.27 0.92
N ALA A 161 -11.64 0.07 0.33
CA ALA A 161 -12.75 -0.67 -0.28
C ALA A 161 -13.33 -1.77 0.61
N LEU A 162 -12.87 -1.86 1.87
CA LEU A 162 -13.47 -2.75 2.86
C LEU A 162 -14.92 -2.34 3.16
N ASN A 163 -15.74 -3.28 3.61
CA ASN A 163 -17.14 -3.02 3.96
C ASN A 163 -17.26 -2.32 5.33
N ILE A 164 -16.80 -1.06 5.36
CA ILE A 164 -16.83 -0.16 6.51
C ILE A 164 -17.84 0.97 6.27
N ASN A 165 -18.34 1.61 7.34
CA ASN A 165 -19.38 2.62 7.24
C ASN A 165 -18.96 3.80 6.34
N CYS A 166 -17.71 4.25 6.36
CA CYS A 166 -17.25 5.32 5.45
C CYS A 166 -17.42 4.90 3.97
N HIS A 167 -17.06 3.66 3.60
CA HIS A 167 -17.28 3.13 2.25
C HIS A 167 -18.78 2.99 1.93
N ARG A 168 -19.59 2.52 2.89
CA ARG A 168 -21.04 2.38 2.73
C ARG A 168 -21.73 3.72 2.45
N VAL A 169 -21.32 4.78 3.14
CA VAL A 169 -21.88 6.12 2.96
C VAL A 169 -21.37 6.76 1.68
N ARG A 170 -20.05 6.82 1.49
CA ARG A 170 -19.44 7.60 0.39
C ARG A 170 -19.51 6.92 -0.97
N ILE A 171 -19.54 5.59 -1.03
CA ILE A 171 -19.56 4.83 -2.29
C ILE A 171 -20.92 4.18 -2.53
N LEU A 172 -21.46 3.52 -1.52
CA LEU A 172 -22.72 2.79 -1.67
C LEU A 172 -23.97 3.66 -1.43
N HIS A 173 -23.78 4.92 -1.00
CA HIS A 173 -24.86 5.87 -0.73
C HIS A 173 -25.98 5.26 0.14
N SER A 174 -25.61 4.45 1.14
CA SER A 174 -26.58 3.64 1.89
C SER A 174 -27.43 4.41 2.89
N GLY A 175 -27.34 5.74 2.94
CA GLY A 175 -28.10 6.60 3.87
C GLY A 175 -27.77 6.40 5.36
N THR A 176 -26.67 5.70 5.68
CA THR A 176 -26.22 5.45 7.06
C THR A 176 -25.24 6.52 7.54
N GLU A 177 -24.89 6.53 8.83
CA GLU A 177 -23.80 7.37 9.33
C GLU A 177 -22.42 6.79 8.97
N SER A 178 -21.42 7.67 8.76
CA SER A 178 -20.03 7.29 8.47
C SER A 178 -19.24 6.90 9.71
N LYS A 179 -19.81 7.07 10.92
CA LYS A 179 -19.13 6.87 12.20
C LYS A 179 -18.81 5.40 12.50
N CYS A 180 -17.75 5.20 13.29
CA CYS A 180 -17.29 3.90 13.74
C CYS A 180 -18.37 3.15 14.53
N ARG A 181 -18.61 1.88 14.19
CA ARG A 181 -19.54 0.98 14.87
C ARG A 181 -19.18 0.76 16.35
N MET A 182 -17.89 0.84 16.69
CA MET A 182 -17.38 0.59 18.04
C MET A 182 -17.38 1.85 18.91
N CYS A 183 -16.67 2.92 18.51
CA CYS A 183 -16.56 4.13 19.34
C CYS A 183 -17.66 5.17 19.08
N LYS A 184 -18.37 5.11 17.95
CA LYS A 184 -19.40 6.08 17.54
C LYS A 184 -18.94 7.54 17.46
N THR A 185 -17.62 7.81 17.50
CA THR A 185 -17.04 9.16 17.46
C THR A 185 -16.38 9.43 16.13
N GLU A 186 -15.34 8.66 15.80
CA GLU A 186 -14.51 8.85 14.61
C GLU A 186 -15.14 8.25 13.35
N GLU A 187 -14.74 8.74 12.18
CA GLU A 187 -15.14 8.13 10.90
C GLU A 187 -14.59 6.70 10.77
N GLU A 188 -15.45 5.78 10.30
CA GLU A 188 -15.12 4.38 10.11
C GLU A 188 -14.31 4.17 8.81
N THR A 189 -13.03 4.53 8.82
CA THR A 189 -12.06 4.33 7.72
C THR A 189 -11.16 3.11 7.97
N VAL A 190 -10.34 2.65 7.03
CA VAL A 190 -9.46 1.47 7.28
C VAL A 190 -8.48 1.72 8.45
N HIS A 191 -8.25 2.99 8.80
CA HIS A 191 -7.49 3.39 9.97
C HIS A 191 -8.24 3.24 11.31
N ILE A 192 -9.44 2.64 11.38
CA ILE A 192 -10.16 2.35 12.65
C ILE A 192 -9.25 1.67 13.67
N ILE A 193 -8.34 0.79 13.21
CA ILE A 193 -7.39 0.08 14.06
C ILE A 193 -6.52 1.05 14.88
N LEU A 194 -6.32 2.28 14.41
CA LEU A 194 -5.59 3.33 15.13
C LEU A 194 -6.46 4.53 15.56
N GLY A 195 -7.53 4.85 14.83
CA GLY A 195 -8.41 5.98 15.13
C GLY A 195 -9.46 5.68 16.21
N CYS A 196 -9.92 4.43 16.33
CA CYS A 196 -10.89 4.04 17.34
C CYS A 196 -10.16 3.76 18.66
N LYS A 197 -10.22 4.68 19.63
CA LYS A 197 -9.51 4.55 20.92
C LYS A 197 -9.64 3.16 21.58
N PRO A 198 -10.83 2.53 21.66
CA PRO A 198 -10.97 1.17 22.19
C PRO A 198 -10.15 0.11 21.43
N LEU A 199 -10.11 0.19 20.10
CA LEU A 199 -9.39 -0.77 19.25
C LEU A 199 -7.90 -0.45 19.14
N ALA A 200 -7.54 0.84 19.20
CA ALA A 200 -6.19 1.33 19.08
C ALA A 200 -5.28 0.73 20.15
N ASN A 201 -5.74 0.70 21.41
CA ASN A 201 -4.92 0.21 22.52
C ASN A 201 -4.61 -1.29 22.39
N GLY A 202 -5.60 -2.12 22.07
CA GLY A 202 -5.39 -3.57 21.89
C GLY A 202 -4.55 -3.89 20.65
N SER A 203 -4.93 -3.32 19.51
CA SER A 203 -4.24 -3.57 18.24
C SER A 203 -2.82 -2.98 18.20
N TYR A 204 -2.54 -1.94 18.99
CA TYR A 204 -1.18 -1.42 19.16
C TYR A 204 -0.30 -2.45 19.86
N LYS A 205 -0.75 -3.05 20.97
CA LYS A 205 0.01 -4.09 21.68
C LYS A 205 0.31 -5.29 20.79
N GLU A 206 -0.65 -5.74 20.00
CA GLU A 206 -0.43 -6.86 19.08
C GLU A 206 0.57 -6.54 17.96
N ARG A 207 0.57 -5.31 17.43
CA ARG A 207 1.55 -4.90 16.42
C ARG A 207 2.93 -4.67 17.01
N HIS A 208 3.00 -4.12 18.22
CA HIS A 208 4.23 -3.97 18.98
C HIS A 208 4.81 -5.33 19.41
N ASN A 209 4.03 -6.41 19.43
CA ASN A 209 4.60 -7.76 19.63
C ASN A 209 5.60 -8.18 18.53
N ILE A 210 5.75 -7.44 17.42
CA ILE A 210 6.88 -7.65 16.49
C ILE A 210 8.24 -7.39 17.14
N THR A 211 8.29 -6.55 18.17
CA THR A 211 9.48 -6.32 19.00
C THR A 211 10.04 -7.68 19.48
N ARG A 212 9.15 -8.65 19.78
CA ARG A 212 9.49 -10.02 20.21
C ARG A 212 10.26 -10.79 19.14
N SER A 213 9.92 -10.60 17.87
CA SER A 213 10.60 -11.27 16.75
C SER A 213 12.01 -10.71 16.55
N ILE A 214 12.17 -9.40 16.73
CA ILE A 214 13.48 -8.72 16.68
C ILE A 214 14.35 -9.21 17.83
N HIS A 215 13.82 -9.26 19.06
CA HIS A 215 14.55 -9.81 20.20
C HIS A 215 14.97 -11.26 19.96
N TRP A 216 14.06 -12.11 19.47
CA TRP A 216 14.37 -13.50 19.13
C TRP A 216 15.51 -13.60 18.10
N ALA A 217 15.49 -12.77 17.06
CA ALA A 217 16.54 -12.74 16.03
C ALA A 217 17.90 -12.27 16.59
N LEU A 218 17.90 -11.28 17.48
CA LEU A 218 19.10 -10.80 18.16
C LEU A 218 19.69 -11.86 19.09
N CYS A 219 18.87 -12.50 19.92
CA CYS A 219 19.32 -13.61 20.78
C CYS A 219 19.93 -14.74 19.95
N LYS A 220 19.28 -15.12 18.85
CA LYS A 220 19.81 -16.15 17.94
C LYS A 220 21.16 -15.76 17.33
N LYS A 221 21.35 -14.50 16.96
CA LYS A 221 22.63 -13.98 16.41
C LYS A 221 23.76 -14.01 17.45
N VAL A 222 23.43 -13.80 18.72
CA VAL A 222 24.39 -13.80 19.84
C VAL A 222 24.57 -15.20 20.44
N SER A 223 23.96 -16.24 19.85
CA SER A 223 24.00 -17.62 20.34
C SER A 223 23.40 -17.81 21.75
N VAL A 224 22.43 -16.96 22.12
CA VAL A 224 21.58 -17.17 23.29
C VAL A 224 20.52 -18.21 22.93
N GLU A 225 20.19 -19.11 23.86
CA GLU A 225 19.18 -20.14 23.65
C GLU A 225 17.80 -19.52 23.37
N VAL A 226 17.17 -19.94 22.28
CA VAL A 226 15.86 -19.43 21.84
C VAL A 226 14.97 -20.57 21.37
N THR A 227 13.65 -20.34 21.40
CA THR A 227 12.68 -21.30 20.87
C THR A 227 12.80 -21.47 19.35
N ASN A 228 12.43 -22.63 18.81
CA ASN A 228 12.44 -22.88 17.36
C ASN A 228 11.55 -21.90 16.57
N GLN A 229 10.44 -21.46 17.17
CA GLN A 229 9.46 -20.56 16.56
C GLN A 229 9.48 -19.22 17.29
N TRP A 230 9.65 -18.11 16.56
CA TRP A 230 9.76 -16.76 17.16
C TRP A 230 8.48 -16.33 17.90
N TRP A 231 7.30 -16.75 17.44
CA TRP A 231 6.02 -16.40 18.08
C TRP A 231 5.80 -17.11 19.43
N LYS A 232 6.62 -18.11 19.77
CA LYS A 232 6.63 -18.77 21.09
C LYS A 232 7.72 -18.24 22.02
N HIS A 233 8.66 -17.44 21.52
CA HIS A 233 9.81 -16.92 22.27
C HIS A 233 9.43 -15.97 23.40
N GLN A 234 9.67 -16.26 24.68
CA GLN A 234 9.37 -15.26 25.72
C GLN A 234 10.63 -14.41 25.99
N PRO A 235 10.63 -13.10 25.68
CA PRO A 235 11.79 -12.25 25.93
C PRO A 235 12.05 -12.14 27.44
N LYS A 236 13.31 -12.36 27.86
CA LYS A 236 13.73 -12.03 29.23
C LYS A 236 14.14 -10.56 29.28
N ALA A 237 13.91 -9.91 30.42
CA ALA A 237 14.22 -8.50 30.60
C ALA A 237 15.71 -8.17 30.35
N VAL A 238 16.60 -9.10 30.71
CA VAL A 238 18.04 -9.00 30.45
C VAL A 238 18.57 -10.37 30.06
N GLU A 239 19.27 -10.44 28.93
CA GLU A 239 20.06 -11.59 28.50
C GLU A 239 21.50 -11.15 28.34
N GLU A 240 22.43 -11.85 28.97
CA GLU A 240 23.83 -11.41 29.03
C GLU A 240 24.77 -12.57 28.71
N THR A 241 25.68 -12.31 27.78
CA THR A 241 26.82 -13.18 27.44
C THR A 241 28.12 -12.44 27.77
N THR A 242 29.25 -13.11 27.55
CA THR A 242 30.59 -12.53 27.75
C THR A 242 30.80 -11.27 26.91
N GLY A 243 30.37 -11.29 25.64
CA GLY A 243 30.57 -10.18 24.70
C GLY A 243 29.39 -9.21 24.55
N VAL A 244 28.16 -9.63 24.87
CA VAL A 244 26.96 -8.86 24.53
C VAL A 244 25.93 -8.89 25.66
N LYS A 245 25.20 -7.79 25.83
CA LYS A 245 24.03 -7.70 26.71
C LYS A 245 22.83 -7.21 25.92
N ILE A 246 21.71 -7.91 26.02
CA ILE A 246 20.43 -7.55 25.43
C ILE A 246 19.49 -7.19 26.57
N ILE A 247 18.88 -6.02 26.49
CA ILE A 247 17.92 -5.50 27.46
C ILE A 247 16.59 -5.34 26.72
N TRP A 248 15.52 -5.84 27.31
CA TRP A 248 14.18 -5.84 26.74
C TRP A 248 13.20 -5.19 27.70
N ASP A 249 12.48 -4.17 27.23
CA ASP A 249 11.43 -3.47 27.98
C ASP A 249 11.83 -3.33 29.46
N PHE A 250 13.01 -2.77 29.76
CA PHE A 250 13.53 -2.66 31.11
C PHE A 250 14.00 -1.24 31.38
N GLY A 251 13.57 -0.68 32.51
CA GLY A 251 13.89 0.70 32.88
C GLY A 251 15.37 0.84 33.21
N ILE A 252 16.07 1.70 32.48
CA ILE A 252 17.46 2.03 32.74
C ILE A 252 17.47 3.17 33.76
N ARG A 253 18.09 2.93 34.92
CA ARG A 253 18.22 3.96 35.94
C ARG A 253 19.23 5.00 35.48
N THR A 254 18.76 6.20 35.18
CA THR A 254 19.57 7.35 34.76
C THR A 254 19.82 8.30 35.94
N GLU A 255 20.88 9.09 35.88
CA GLU A 255 21.19 10.09 36.92
C GLU A 255 20.16 11.23 36.92
N LYS A 256 19.68 11.61 35.73
CA LYS A 256 18.56 12.54 35.56
C LYS A 256 17.25 11.77 35.49
N GLU A 257 16.19 12.36 36.03
CA GLU A 257 14.83 11.83 35.86
C GLU A 257 14.37 12.09 34.43
N ILE A 258 14.36 11.03 33.61
CA ILE A 258 13.88 11.09 32.21
C ILE A 258 12.53 10.38 32.13
N GLN A 259 11.55 11.03 31.52
CA GLN A 259 10.21 10.46 31.32
C GLN A 259 10.23 9.17 30.48
N VAL A 260 11.22 8.98 29.61
CA VAL A 260 11.36 7.84 28.69
C VAL A 260 12.68 7.10 28.95
N HIS A 261 12.78 6.42 30.09
CA HIS A 261 13.98 5.69 30.52
C HIS A 261 13.94 4.18 30.20
N ARG A 262 12.87 3.71 29.54
CA ARG A 262 12.64 2.29 29.22
C ARG A 262 12.63 2.09 27.71
N PRO A 263 13.75 1.69 27.09
CA PRO A 263 13.78 1.38 25.66
C PRO A 263 13.07 0.04 25.39
N ASP A 264 12.53 -0.11 24.18
CA ASP A 264 11.97 -1.37 23.71
C ASP A 264 13.05 -2.47 23.69
N ILE A 265 14.18 -2.20 23.04
CA ILE A 265 15.36 -3.07 23.06
C ILE A 265 16.63 -2.23 23.15
N ALA A 266 17.57 -2.62 24.01
CA ALA A 266 18.94 -2.14 23.96
C ALA A 266 19.91 -3.31 23.79
N LEU A 267 20.74 -3.26 22.76
CA LEU A 267 21.82 -4.21 22.47
C LEU A 267 23.15 -3.53 22.80
N VAL A 268 23.89 -4.05 23.78
CA VAL A 268 25.19 -3.54 24.20
C VAL A 268 26.26 -4.55 23.79
N ASP A 269 27.14 -4.13 22.89
CA ASP A 269 28.36 -4.84 22.54
C ASP A 269 29.49 -4.38 23.46
N LYS A 270 29.84 -5.24 24.43
CA LYS A 270 30.90 -4.99 25.41
C LYS A 270 32.28 -5.04 24.77
N THR A 271 32.45 -5.80 23.69
CA THR A 271 33.75 -5.99 23.02
C THR A 271 34.16 -4.73 22.25
N ASN A 272 33.21 -4.13 21.53
CA ASN A 272 33.47 -2.95 20.69
C ASN A 272 33.07 -1.63 21.37
N ARG A 273 32.58 -1.68 22.62
CA ARG A 273 32.04 -0.52 23.36
C ARG A 273 31.02 0.28 22.54
N LYS A 274 30.09 -0.44 21.92
CA LYS A 274 28.99 0.12 21.13
C LYS A 274 27.67 -0.37 21.68
N ALA A 275 26.64 0.47 21.61
CA ALA A 275 25.29 0.08 21.93
C ALA A 275 24.32 0.53 20.84
N LYS A 276 23.26 -0.24 20.66
CA LYS A 276 22.16 0.06 19.74
C LYS A 276 20.86 0.08 20.54
N ILE A 277 20.15 1.20 20.49
CA ILE A 277 18.79 1.33 21.03
C ILE A 277 17.85 1.16 19.86
N ILE A 278 16.97 0.17 19.93
CA ILE A 278 15.95 -0.08 18.92
C ILE A 278 14.62 0.36 19.53
N ASP A 279 14.00 1.37 18.92
CA ASP A 279 12.74 1.96 19.38
C ASP A 279 11.66 1.67 18.33
N ILE A 280 10.62 0.93 18.70
CA ILE A 280 9.62 0.43 17.76
C ILE A 280 8.35 1.24 17.92
N THR A 281 8.01 1.98 16.88
CA THR A 281 6.79 2.80 16.84
C THR A 281 5.83 2.30 15.78
N CYS A 282 4.54 2.29 16.11
CA CYS A 282 3.47 1.87 15.21
C CYS A 282 2.51 3.02 14.87
N PRO A 283 2.96 4.08 14.17
CA PRO A 283 2.14 5.25 13.89
C PRO A 283 1.11 4.99 12.78
N ILE A 284 0.19 5.95 12.62
CA ILE A 284 -0.70 6.00 11.46
C ILE A 284 0.12 6.41 10.22
N ASP A 285 -0.29 5.99 9.03
CA ASP A 285 0.39 6.25 7.76
C ASP A 285 0.48 7.75 7.33
N TYR A 286 -0.02 8.73 8.11
CA TYR A 286 0.08 10.18 7.85
C TYR A 286 0.78 10.93 9.01
N ASN A 287 1.36 12.11 8.71
CA ASN A 287 2.22 12.93 9.60
C ASN A 287 3.54 12.26 10.00
N ILE A 288 4.36 12.02 8.97
CA ILE A 288 5.60 11.24 8.99
C ILE A 288 6.79 11.98 9.65
N GLY A 289 6.82 13.32 9.60
CA GLY A 289 8.02 14.09 9.90
C GLY A 289 8.30 14.36 11.38
N GLU A 290 7.28 14.48 12.23
CA GLU A 290 7.46 15.09 13.56
C GLU A 290 7.54 14.09 14.73
N LYS A 291 7.15 12.82 14.53
CA LYS A 291 7.13 11.83 15.63
C LYS A 291 8.33 10.90 15.71
N GLU A 292 9.23 10.94 14.73
CA GLU A 292 10.33 9.97 14.60
C GLU A 292 11.63 10.40 15.33
N GLN A 293 11.73 11.61 15.90
CA GLN A 293 13.05 12.14 16.32
C GLN A 293 13.19 12.69 17.75
N GLU A 294 12.11 13.08 18.45
CA GLU A 294 12.28 13.82 19.71
C GLU A 294 12.46 12.95 20.97
N LYS A 295 11.92 11.72 20.99
CA LYS A 295 11.84 10.95 22.25
C LYS A 295 13.10 10.13 22.58
N THR A 296 13.81 9.66 21.56
CA THR A 296 14.89 8.69 21.72
C THR A 296 16.27 9.34 21.84
N PHE A 297 16.38 10.64 21.55
CA PHE A 297 17.63 11.40 21.63
C PHE A 297 18.13 11.59 23.07
N PHE A 298 17.23 11.90 24.01
CA PHE A 298 17.61 12.14 25.41
C PHE A 298 18.14 10.87 26.11
N LEU A 299 17.57 9.70 25.81
CA LEU A 299 18.01 8.43 26.37
C LEU A 299 19.41 8.04 25.84
N LYS A 300 19.72 8.40 24.59
CA LYS A 300 21.02 8.14 23.96
C LYS A 300 22.15 8.78 24.77
N GLU A 301 22.10 10.08 25.03
CA GLU A 301 23.19 10.81 25.69
C GLU A 301 23.49 10.28 27.09
N GLU A 302 22.45 9.91 27.83
CA GLU A 302 22.61 9.39 29.20
C GLU A 302 23.19 7.98 29.20
N ILE A 303 22.80 7.12 28.25
CA ILE A 303 23.40 5.79 28.11
C ILE A 303 24.87 5.88 27.67
N GLU A 304 25.21 6.81 26.77
CA GLU A 304 26.61 7.05 26.36
C GLU A 304 27.48 7.41 27.56
N LYS A 305 26.98 8.24 28.48
CA LYS A 305 27.68 8.61 29.72
C LYS A 305 27.76 7.45 30.71
N LEU A 306 26.63 6.81 31.01
CA LEU A 306 26.53 5.75 32.03
C LEU A 306 27.37 4.52 31.70
N TRP A 307 27.27 4.05 30.45
CA TRP A 307 27.96 2.82 30.03
C TRP A 307 29.30 3.09 29.35
N LYS A 308 29.63 4.36 29.10
CA LYS A 308 30.86 4.78 28.41
C LYS A 308 31.00 4.04 27.06
N VAL A 309 29.92 3.95 26.31
CA VAL A 309 29.84 3.32 24.98
C VAL A 309 29.31 4.32 23.97
N ARG A 310 29.61 4.11 22.68
CA ARG A 310 28.96 4.88 21.61
C ARG A 310 27.57 4.30 21.33
N VAL A 311 26.53 5.12 21.37
CA VAL A 311 25.15 4.67 21.17
C VAL A 311 24.63 5.08 19.79
N GLU A 312 24.02 4.13 19.11
CA GLU A 312 23.25 4.35 17.88
C GLU A 312 21.77 4.12 18.17
N VAL A 313 20.92 5.05 17.74
CA VAL A 313 19.46 4.91 17.86
C VAL A 313 18.90 4.46 16.52
N ILE A 314 18.13 3.37 16.54
CA ILE A 314 17.50 2.75 15.38
C ILE A 314 15.98 2.84 15.57
N PRO A 315 15.31 3.85 14.98
CA PRO A 315 13.85 3.92 14.99
C PRO A 315 13.27 2.92 13.99
N VAL A 316 12.53 1.94 14.48
CA VAL A 316 11.81 0.97 13.64
C VAL A 316 10.35 1.39 13.57
N VAL A 317 9.94 1.88 12.41
CA VAL A 317 8.60 2.42 12.19
C VAL A 317 7.77 1.41 11.41
N ILE A 318 6.73 0.86 12.04
CA ILE A 318 5.84 -0.14 11.42
C ILE A 318 4.45 0.47 11.25
N ARG A 319 4.07 0.71 10.01
CA ARG A 319 2.84 1.43 9.69
C ARG A 319 1.69 0.50 9.33
N THR A 320 0.46 0.96 9.55
CA THR A 320 -0.75 0.14 9.39
C THR A 320 -0.95 -0.47 8.02
N LEU A 321 -0.64 0.28 6.96
CA LEU A 321 -0.84 -0.16 5.58
C LEU A 321 0.47 -0.57 4.89
N GLY A 322 1.55 -0.71 5.66
CA GLY A 322 2.85 -1.18 5.17
C GLY A 322 3.69 -0.10 4.46
N ALA A 323 3.49 1.18 4.79
CA ALA A 323 4.34 2.25 4.27
C ALA A 323 5.76 2.18 4.90
N VAL A 324 6.78 2.41 4.07
CA VAL A 324 8.21 2.32 4.43
C VAL A 324 8.93 3.56 3.87
N THR A 325 9.76 4.22 4.70
CA THR A 325 10.57 5.38 4.31
C THR A 325 11.91 4.93 3.74
N LYS A 326 12.55 5.78 2.92
CA LYS A 326 13.89 5.50 2.37
C LYS A 326 14.96 5.26 3.45
N LYS A 327 14.84 5.95 4.59
CA LYS A 327 15.72 5.77 5.77
C LYS A 327 15.69 4.34 6.32
N HIS A 328 14.68 3.54 6.00
CA HIS A 328 14.63 2.15 6.45
C HIS A 328 15.80 1.31 5.90
N GLU A 329 16.35 1.66 4.74
CA GLU A 329 17.53 0.98 4.17
C GLU A 329 18.79 1.20 5.00
N ASP A 330 18.88 2.28 5.78
CA ASP A 330 20.06 2.56 6.62
C ASP A 330 20.12 1.62 7.85
N TYR A 331 19.03 0.91 8.15
CA TYR A 331 18.88 0.09 9.35
C TYR A 331 18.75 -1.43 9.10
N VAL A 332 18.62 -1.85 7.83
CA VAL A 332 18.49 -3.26 7.39
C VAL A 332 19.78 -3.69 6.71
#